data_AF-A0A7Y0CC73-F1
#
_entry.id   AF-A0A7Y0CC73-F1
#
_cell.length_a   1.000
_cell.length_b   1.000
_cell.length_c   1.000
_cell.angle_alpha   90.00
_cell.angle_beta   90.00
_cell.angle_gamma   90.00
#
_symmetry.space_group_name_H-M   'P 1'
#
loop_
_entity.id
_entity.type
_entity.pdbx_description
1 polymer ?
#
loop_
_entity_poly.entity_id
_entity_poly.type
_entity_poly.pdbx_seq_one_letter_code
_entity_poly.pdbx_strand_id
1 'polypeptide(L)'
;MPTEPPSEEDPQAQRLHQMESSIEELNTRIARLAIGLGVSLQNETEIARVMSQQHTAAAVTTERRDSPDRREASRTGSGPDRRASHMREELRGLMVLRYSVETRYVDEVGVTATRQILVEAEAHMERVGFQPGADGINLDRLFNES
;
A
#
# COMPACT_ATOMS: atom_id res chain seq x y z
N MET A 1 40.52 -17.92 -27.52
CA MET A 1 39.37 -17.06 -27.24
C MET A 1 39.15 -17.08 -25.74
N PRO A 2 39.58 -16.06 -24.98
CA PRO A 2 39.20 -15.93 -23.58
C PRO A 2 37.75 -15.44 -23.55
N THR A 3 36.85 -16.24 -23.01
CA THR A 3 35.51 -15.78 -22.63
C THR A 3 35.65 -14.99 -21.34
N GLU A 4 35.45 -13.68 -21.41
CA GLU A 4 35.23 -12.86 -20.21
C GLU A 4 34.07 -13.46 -19.40
N PRO A 5 34.22 -13.66 -18.08
CA PRO A 5 33.10 -14.03 -17.23
C PRO A 5 32.06 -12.90 -17.25
N PRO A 6 30.76 -13.21 -17.12
CA PRO A 6 29.73 -12.18 -17.06
C PRO A 6 30.04 -11.25 -15.89
N SER A 7 30.13 -9.96 -16.18
CA SER A 7 30.31 -8.90 -15.19
C SER A 7 29.33 -9.11 -14.05
N GLU A 8 29.85 -9.26 -12.83
CA GLU A 8 29.06 -9.23 -11.60
C GLU A 8 28.14 -8.01 -11.67
N GLU A 9 26.82 -8.21 -11.63
CA GLU A 9 25.84 -7.13 -11.63
C GLU A 9 26.18 -6.14 -10.52
N ASP A 10 26.23 -4.85 -10.85
CA ASP A 10 26.61 -3.80 -9.91
C ASP A 10 25.73 -3.89 -8.65
N PRO A 11 26.29 -4.12 -7.45
CA PRO A 11 25.52 -4.27 -6.22
C PRO A 11 24.63 -3.05 -5.93
N GLN A 12 24.99 -1.87 -6.43
CA GLN A 12 24.14 -0.68 -6.32
C GLN A 12 22.90 -0.79 -7.22
N ALA A 13 23.06 -1.24 -8.47
CA ALA A 13 21.94 -1.45 -9.38
C ALA A 13 20.97 -2.50 -8.84
N GLN A 14 21.48 -3.60 -8.29
CA GLN A 14 20.65 -4.64 -7.68
C GLN A 14 19.84 -4.11 -6.50
N ARG A 15 20.44 -3.23 -5.68
CA ARG A 15 19.74 -2.60 -4.56
C ARG A 15 18.62 -1.68 -5.02
N LEU A 16 18.84 -0.88 -6.06
CA LEU A 16 17.81 0.00 -6.63
C LEU A 16 16.62 -0.79 -7.17
N HIS A 17 16.86 -1.90 -7.89
CA HIS A 17 15.79 -2.78 -8.36
C HIS A 17 15.00 -3.44 -7.22
N GLN A 18 15.66 -3.79 -6.12
CA GLN A 18 14.95 -4.29 -4.93
C GLN A 18 14.07 -3.21 -4.30
N MET A 19 14.54 -1.96 -4.26
CA MET A 19 13.77 -0.83 -3.75
C MET A 19 12.55 -0.54 -4.65
N GLU A 20 12.73 -0.56 -5.97
CA GLU A 20 11.66 -0.47 -6.98
C GLU A 20 10.61 -1.56 -6.78
N SER A 21 11.03 -2.83 -6.71
CA SER A 21 10.10 -3.95 -6.54
C SER A 21 9.33 -3.85 -5.21
N SER A 22 10.01 -3.45 -4.14
CA SER A 22 9.43 -3.27 -2.80
C SER A 22 8.35 -2.18 -2.78
N ILE A 23 8.61 -1.03 -3.40
CA ILE A 23 7.64 0.08 -3.44
C ILE A 23 6.47 -0.26 -4.37
N GLU A 24 6.71 -0.94 -5.47
CA GLU A 24 5.67 -1.36 -6.40
C GLU A 24 4.70 -2.37 -5.76
N GLU A 25 5.21 -3.36 -5.04
CA GLU A 25 4.39 -4.32 -4.29
C GLU A 25 3.49 -3.62 -3.27
N LEU A 26 4.06 -2.63 -2.56
CA LEU A 26 3.35 -1.82 -1.59
C LEU A 26 2.23 -0.99 -2.26
N ASN A 27 2.55 -0.27 -3.34
CA ASN A 27 1.60 0.57 -4.08
C ASN A 27 0.48 -0.26 -4.71
N THR A 28 0.82 -1.42 -5.28
CA THR A 28 -0.16 -2.38 -5.82
C THR A 28 -1.15 -2.83 -4.74
N ARG A 29 -0.67 -3.10 -3.52
CA ARG A 29 -1.53 -3.52 -2.41
C ARG A 29 -2.45 -2.39 -1.95
N ILE A 30 -1.92 -1.17 -1.86
CA ILE A 30 -2.69 0.04 -1.55
C ILE A 30 -3.80 0.24 -2.59
N ALA A 31 -3.46 0.21 -3.89
CA ALA A 31 -4.42 0.38 -4.97
C ALA A 31 -5.52 -0.70 -4.95
N ARG A 32 -5.16 -1.97 -4.74
CA ARG A 32 -6.14 -3.07 -4.63
C ARG A 32 -7.10 -2.90 -3.46
N LEU A 33 -6.61 -2.49 -2.30
CA LEU A 33 -7.44 -2.23 -1.13
C LEU A 33 -8.37 -1.04 -1.36
N ALA A 34 -7.88 0.04 -1.97
CA ALA A 34 -8.69 1.20 -2.32
C ALA A 34 -9.82 0.84 -3.28
N ILE A 35 -9.52 0.09 -4.35
CA ILE A 35 -10.51 -0.43 -5.30
C ILE A 35 -11.53 -1.32 -4.59
N GLY A 36 -11.07 -2.27 -3.75
CA GLY A 36 -11.93 -3.17 -2.99
C GLY A 36 -12.85 -2.48 -1.98
N LEU A 37 -12.45 -1.31 -1.49
CA LEU A 37 -13.22 -0.46 -0.57
C LEU A 37 -14.08 0.60 -1.28
N GLY A 38 -13.91 0.77 -2.60
CA GLY A 38 -14.55 1.84 -3.36
C GLY A 38 -14.08 3.24 -2.94
N VAL A 39 -12.82 3.37 -2.51
CA VAL A 39 -12.19 4.63 -2.09
C VAL A 39 -11.30 5.14 -3.22
N SER A 40 -11.49 6.39 -3.61
CA SER A 40 -10.61 7.13 -4.50
C SER A 40 -9.49 7.80 -3.70
N LEU A 41 -8.28 7.27 -3.81
CA LEU A 41 -7.09 7.89 -3.20
C LEU A 41 -6.60 9.14 -3.93
N GLN A 42 -7.22 9.51 -5.05
CA GLN A 42 -6.95 10.79 -5.72
C GLN A 42 -7.72 11.94 -5.09
N ASN A 43 -8.68 11.65 -4.21
CA ASN A 43 -9.47 12.64 -3.49
C ASN A 43 -8.96 12.79 -2.05
N GLU A 44 -8.38 13.95 -1.75
CA GLU A 44 -7.80 14.26 -0.44
C GLU A 44 -8.83 14.18 0.70
N THR A 45 -10.11 14.47 0.42
CA THR A 45 -11.18 14.31 1.42
C THR A 45 -11.46 12.85 1.78
N GLU A 46 -11.32 11.94 0.82
CA GLU A 46 -11.50 10.50 1.05
C GLU A 46 -10.28 9.91 1.75
N ILE A 47 -9.07 10.36 1.41
CA ILE A 47 -7.85 10.05 2.16
C ILE A 47 -8.02 10.48 3.63
N ALA A 48 -8.42 11.73 3.86
CA ALA A 48 -8.63 12.25 5.22
C ALA A 48 -9.70 11.45 5.98
N ARG A 49 -10.77 11.01 5.30
CA ARG A 49 -11.79 10.14 5.88
C ARG A 49 -11.25 8.77 6.27
N VAL A 50 -10.48 8.13 5.38
CA VAL A 50 -9.80 6.86 5.68
C VAL A 50 -8.85 7.05 6.86
N MET A 51 -8.06 8.13 6.89
CA MET A 51 -7.11 8.40 7.97
C MET A 51 -7.77 8.74 9.31
N SER A 52 -8.94 9.40 9.32
CA SER A 52 -9.62 9.86 10.55
C SER A 52 -10.55 8.83 11.18
N GLN A 53 -10.99 7.80 10.46
CA GLN A 53 -11.84 6.75 11.02
C GLN A 53 -11.08 5.96 12.10
N GLN A 54 -11.35 6.32 13.36
CA GLN A 54 -10.92 5.55 14.52
C GLN A 54 -11.72 4.26 14.61
N HIS A 55 -11.02 3.16 14.87
CA HIS A 55 -11.65 1.89 15.18
C HIS A 55 -12.39 2.01 16.50
N THR A 56 -13.71 1.80 16.47
CA THR A 56 -14.36 1.14 17.61
C THR A 56 -13.85 -0.30 17.55
N ALA A 57 -12.87 -0.63 18.39
CA ALA A 57 -12.39 -1.99 18.54
C ALA A 57 -13.61 -2.86 18.86
N ALA A 58 -14.12 -3.58 17.86
CA ALA A 58 -15.13 -4.60 18.08
C ALA A 58 -14.43 -5.65 18.94
N ALA A 59 -14.77 -5.66 20.23
CA ALA A 59 -14.20 -6.53 21.23
C ALA A 59 -14.04 -7.93 20.63
N VAL A 60 -12.80 -8.41 20.59
CA VAL A 60 -12.50 -9.81 20.35
C VAL A 60 -13.11 -10.55 21.53
N THR A 61 -14.38 -10.94 21.42
CA THR A 61 -14.98 -11.92 22.32
C THR A 61 -14.31 -13.22 21.97
N THR A 62 -13.19 -13.51 22.64
CA THR A 62 -12.66 -14.84 22.82
C THR A 62 -13.80 -15.68 23.39
N GLU A 63 -14.51 -16.40 22.52
CA GLU A 63 -15.44 -17.45 22.92
C GLU A 63 -14.64 -18.53 23.64
N ARG A 64 -14.60 -18.43 24.96
CA ARG A 64 -14.28 -19.54 25.85
C ARG A 64 -15.27 -19.60 27.00
N ARG A 65 -16.54 -19.86 26.66
CA ARG A 65 -17.40 -20.71 27.48
C ARG A 65 -18.67 -21.10 26.72
N ASP A 66 -18.80 -22.40 26.51
CA ASP A 66 -20.02 -23.09 26.10
C ASP A 66 -21.25 -22.58 26.87
N SER A 67 -22.27 -22.14 26.15
CA SER A 67 -23.64 -22.04 26.64
C SER A 67 -24.58 -22.26 25.44
N PRO A 68 -25.38 -23.33 25.42
CA PRO A 68 -26.05 -23.79 24.20
C PRO A 68 -27.39 -23.11 23.92
N ASP A 69 -27.66 -21.90 24.43
CA ASP A 69 -29.00 -21.31 24.37
C ASP A 69 -29.03 -19.83 23.92
N ARG A 70 -28.31 -19.51 22.85
CA ARG A 70 -28.38 -18.18 22.20
C ARG A 70 -28.30 -18.25 20.68
N ARG A 71 -28.85 -19.30 20.10
CA ARG A 71 -28.85 -19.55 18.66
C ARG A 71 -30.00 -18.80 17.98
N GLU A 72 -29.99 -17.48 17.94
CA GLU A 72 -30.88 -16.77 16.97
C GLU A 72 -30.54 -15.30 16.65
N ALA A 73 -29.67 -14.61 17.41
CA ALA A 73 -29.57 -13.14 17.27
C ALA A 73 -28.25 -12.56 16.71
N SER A 74 -27.34 -13.33 16.10
CA SER A 74 -25.99 -12.78 15.78
C SER A 74 -25.31 -13.29 14.52
N ARG A 75 -26.05 -13.67 13.46
CA ARG A 75 -25.42 -14.24 12.23
C ARG A 75 -25.44 -13.37 10.98
N THR A 76 -26.02 -12.16 11.00
CA THR A 76 -26.24 -11.40 9.76
C THR A 76 -25.41 -10.11 9.61
N GLY A 77 -24.75 -9.60 10.66
CA GLY A 77 -24.02 -8.32 10.61
C GLY A 77 -22.49 -8.38 10.79
N SER A 78 -21.87 -9.56 11.01
CA SER A 78 -20.47 -9.63 11.47
C SER A 78 -19.42 -9.96 10.39
N GLY A 79 -19.80 -10.46 9.22
CA GLY A 79 -18.84 -10.92 8.20
C GLY A 79 -18.31 -9.82 7.27
N PRO A 80 -19.18 -9.14 6.50
CA PRO A 80 -18.76 -8.14 5.52
C PRO A 80 -18.23 -6.86 6.18
N ASP A 81 -18.87 -6.38 7.25
CA ASP A 81 -18.44 -5.16 7.93
C ASP A 81 -17.08 -5.31 8.62
N ARG A 82 -16.80 -6.47 9.24
CA ARG A 82 -15.47 -6.74 9.81
C ARG A 82 -14.39 -6.78 8.73
N ARG A 83 -14.66 -7.44 7.58
CA ARG A 83 -13.71 -7.47 6.45
C ARG A 83 -13.43 -6.08 5.92
N ALA A 84 -14.46 -5.25 5.72
CA ALA A 84 -14.30 -3.87 5.28
C ALA A 84 -13.52 -3.02 6.30
N SER A 85 -13.74 -3.24 7.60
CA SER A 85 -12.97 -2.56 8.65
C SER A 85 -11.50 -3.00 8.66
N HIS A 86 -11.20 -4.30 8.52
CA HIS A 86 -9.82 -4.78 8.42
C HIS A 86 -9.11 -4.26 7.16
N MET A 87 -9.77 -4.28 6.00
CA MET A 87 -9.19 -3.73 4.76
C MET A 87 -8.91 -2.22 4.90
N ARG A 88 -9.77 -1.47 5.60
CA ARG A 88 -9.53 -0.04 5.88
C ARG A 88 -8.35 0.16 6.82
N GLU A 89 -8.24 -0.64 7.87
CA GLU A 89 -7.13 -0.61 8.81
C GLU A 89 -5.80 -0.87 8.09
N GLU A 90 -5.80 -1.91 7.27
CA GLU A 90 -4.66 -2.29 6.45
C GLU A 90 -4.27 -1.17 5.48
N LEU A 91 -5.24 -0.60 4.75
CA LEU A 91 -5.01 0.51 3.83
C LEU A 91 -4.34 1.70 4.54
N ARG A 92 -4.85 2.11 5.72
CA ARG A 92 -4.25 3.18 6.52
C ARG A 92 -2.81 2.84 6.92
N GLY A 93 -2.60 1.62 7.43
CA GLY A 93 -1.27 1.15 7.84
C GLY A 93 -0.26 1.17 6.70
N LEU A 94 -0.66 0.70 5.51
CA LEU A 94 0.19 0.68 4.33
C LEU A 94 0.50 2.07 3.79
N MET A 95 -0.46 3.00 3.81
CA MET A 95 -0.20 4.39 3.43
C MET A 95 0.82 5.08 4.35
N VAL A 96 0.73 4.85 5.66
CA VAL A 96 1.72 5.35 6.63
C VAL A 96 3.08 4.68 6.44
N LEU A 97 3.09 3.36 6.23
CA LEU A 97 4.31 2.61 5.95
C LEU A 97 5.01 3.15 4.69
N ARG A 98 4.26 3.41 3.62
CA ARG A 98 4.79 3.95 2.36
C ARG A 98 5.54 5.26 2.59
N TYR A 99 4.92 6.20 3.30
CA TYR A 99 5.57 7.47 3.64
C TYR A 99 6.91 7.26 4.37
N SER A 100 6.98 6.31 5.31
CA SER A 100 8.22 6.00 6.02
C SER A 100 9.28 5.35 5.12
N VAL A 101 8.87 4.50 4.16
CA VAL A 101 9.76 3.86 3.18
C VAL A 101 10.32 4.91 2.21
N GLU A 102 9.48 5.79 1.68
CA GLU A 102 9.89 6.88 0.78
C GLU A 102 10.88 7.83 1.47
N THR A 103 10.59 8.22 2.72
CA THR A 103 11.51 9.04 3.52
C THR A 103 12.86 8.36 3.67
N ARG A 104 12.86 7.06 4.01
CA ARG A 104 14.09 6.28 4.13
C ARG A 104 14.83 6.14 2.80
N TYR A 105 14.13 6.02 1.68
CA TYR A 105 14.77 5.94 0.36
C TYR A 105 15.46 7.26 0.02
N VAL A 106 14.82 8.40 0.30
CA VAL A 106 15.47 9.71 0.18
C VAL A 106 16.75 9.79 1.00
N ASP A 107 16.75 9.29 2.24
CA ASP A 107 17.94 9.27 3.09
C ASP A 107 19.05 8.33 2.55
N GLU A 108 18.67 7.20 1.92
CA GLU A 108 19.61 6.18 1.47
C GLU A 108 20.21 6.43 0.08
N VAL A 109 19.43 6.92 -0.88
CA VAL A 109 19.84 7.07 -2.29
C VAL A 109 19.63 8.48 -2.84
N GLY A 110 19.08 9.39 -2.03
CA GLY A 110 18.81 10.76 -2.42
C GLY A 110 17.51 10.95 -3.21
N VAL A 111 17.05 12.19 -3.26
CA VAL A 111 15.74 12.56 -3.86
C VAL A 111 15.64 12.14 -5.34
N THR A 112 16.70 12.36 -6.13
CA THR A 112 16.66 12.06 -7.58
C THR A 112 16.49 10.57 -7.86
N ALA A 113 17.22 9.71 -7.15
CA ALA A 113 17.10 8.26 -7.33
C ALA A 113 15.75 7.75 -6.81
N THR A 114 15.28 8.24 -5.66
CA THR A 114 13.95 7.90 -5.13
C THR A 114 12.84 8.32 -6.10
N ARG A 115 12.96 9.50 -6.73
CA ARG A 115 12.03 9.93 -7.78
C ARG A 115 11.99 8.93 -8.93
N GLN A 116 13.14 8.48 -9.41
CA GLN A 116 13.20 7.52 -10.52
C GLN A 116 12.53 6.20 -10.14
N ILE A 117 12.83 5.68 -8.94
CA ILE A 117 12.20 4.49 -8.39
C ILE A 117 10.66 4.61 -8.39
N LEU A 118 10.12 5.73 -7.91
CA LEU A 118 8.67 5.96 -7.86
C LEU A 118 8.04 6.05 -9.25
N VAL A 119 8.72 6.69 -10.20
CA VAL A 119 8.26 6.80 -11.60
C VAL A 119 8.25 5.42 -12.28
N GLU A 120 9.28 4.61 -12.07
CA GLU A 120 9.39 3.28 -12.67
C GLU A 120 8.33 2.31 -12.11
N ALA A 121 8.13 2.34 -10.78
CA ALA A 121 7.07 1.58 -10.12
C ALA A 121 5.67 1.95 -10.65
N GLU A 122 5.36 3.24 -10.77
CA GLU A 122 4.07 3.69 -11.33
C GLU A 122 3.91 3.25 -12.80
N ALA A 123 4.96 3.42 -13.61
CA ALA A 123 4.94 2.99 -15.00
C ALA A 123 4.76 1.46 -15.13
N HIS A 124 5.24 0.66 -14.17
CA HIS A 124 4.95 -0.78 -14.14
C HIS A 124 3.51 -1.07 -13.73
N MET A 125 2.99 -0.37 -12.71
CA MET A 125 1.61 -0.48 -12.28
C MET A 125 0.61 -0.15 -13.42
N GLU A 126 0.87 0.91 -14.19
CA GLU A 126 0.07 1.25 -15.36
C GLU A 126 0.11 0.13 -16.42
N ARG A 127 1.28 -0.45 -16.69
CA ARG A 127 1.44 -1.57 -17.64
C ARG A 127 0.64 -2.81 -17.23
N VAL A 128 0.47 -3.06 -15.94
CA VAL A 128 -0.35 -4.18 -15.43
C VAL A 128 -1.83 -3.80 -15.25
N GLY A 129 -2.23 -2.59 -15.63
CA GLY A 129 -3.63 -2.17 -15.78
C GLY A 129 -4.19 -1.30 -14.65
N PHE A 130 -3.36 -0.82 -13.72
CA PHE A 130 -3.80 0.21 -12.78
C PHE A 130 -3.95 1.56 -13.49
N GLN A 131 -4.85 2.40 -12.98
CA GLN A 131 -4.95 3.79 -13.43
C GLN A 131 -3.86 4.63 -12.78
N PRO A 132 -3.37 5.69 -13.44
CA PRO A 132 -2.44 6.63 -12.82
C PRO A 132 -2.96 7.15 -11.48
N GLY A 133 -2.14 7.07 -10.44
CA GLY A 133 -2.46 7.46 -9.07
C GLY A 133 -3.54 6.61 -8.38
N ALA A 134 -3.76 5.37 -8.83
CA ALA A 134 -4.66 4.43 -8.17
C ALA A 134 -4.26 4.11 -6.72
N ASP A 135 -2.98 4.24 -6.39
CA ASP A 135 -2.41 4.11 -5.06
C ASP A 135 -2.39 5.45 -4.27
N GLY A 136 -2.90 6.53 -4.87
CA GLY A 136 -2.94 7.87 -4.30
C GLY A 136 -1.66 8.69 -4.45
N ILE A 137 -0.64 8.19 -5.16
CA ILE A 137 0.50 9.03 -5.54
C ILE A 137 0.14 9.81 -6.79
N ASN A 138 0.33 11.13 -6.75
CA ASN A 138 0.26 11.95 -7.95
C ASN A 138 1.65 12.50 -8.24
N LEU A 139 2.39 11.80 -9.11
CA LEU A 139 3.78 12.16 -9.45
C LEU A 139 3.88 13.55 -10.08
N ASP A 140 2.89 13.95 -10.89
CA ASP A 140 2.86 15.30 -11.47
C ASP A 140 2.76 16.36 -10.38
N ARG A 141 1.89 16.18 -9.40
CA ARG A 141 1.78 17.08 -8.24
C ARG A 141 3.06 17.07 -7.40
N LEU A 142 3.59 15.89 -7.13
CA LEU A 142 4.78 15.68 -6.30
C LEU A 142 6.05 16.34 -6.87
N PHE A 143 6.13 16.46 -8.20
CA PHE A 143 7.35 16.93 -8.87
C PHE A 143 7.21 18.28 -9.59
N ASN A 144 5.98 18.74 -9.86
CA ASN A 144 5.75 20.03 -10.53
C ASN A 144 5.30 21.15 -9.56
N GLU A 145 5.06 20.85 -8.28
CA GLU A 145 4.98 21.87 -7.23
C GLU A 145 6.41 22.22 -6.76
N SER A 146 7.08 23.12 -7.47
CA SER A 146 8.35 23.75 -7.07
C SER A 146 8.31 25.25 -7.32
#